data_AF-A0A2E3RMT5-F1
#
_entry.id   AF-A0A2E3RMT5-F1
#
_cell.length_a   1.000
_cell.length_b   1.000
_cell.length_c   1.000
_cell.angle_alpha   90.00
_cell.angle_beta   90.00
_cell.angle_gamma   90.00
#
_symmetry.space_group_name_H-M   'P 1'
#
loop_
_entity.id
_entity.type
_entity.pdbx_description
1 polymer ?
#
loop_
_entity_poly.entity_id
_entity_poly.type
_entity_poly.pdbx_seq_one_letter_code
_entity_poly.pdbx_strand_id
1 'polypeptide(L)' 'MPNNDEHPIELNQSHVEWLDEMVQSHGLPDRSKAIRCLLNFARERTDLESEIFDEIRCPDC' A
#
# COMPACT_ATOMS: atom_id res chain seq x y z
N MET A 1 -11.62 -21.15 -2.37
CA MET A 1 -11.60 -20.19 -1.25
C MET A 1 -10.40 -19.30 -1.47
N PRO A 2 -10.47 -17.97 -1.28
CA PRO A 2 -9.27 -17.16 -1.38
C PRO A 2 -8.32 -17.59 -0.27
N ASN A 3 -7.12 -18.04 -0.63
CA ASN A 3 -6.07 -18.28 0.36
C ASN A 3 -5.67 -16.93 0.96
N ASN A 4 -5.63 -16.86 2.28
CA ASN A 4 -5.11 -15.71 3.00
C ASN A 4 -3.72 -16.10 3.49
N ASP A 5 -2.78 -16.16 2.54
CA ASP A 5 -1.38 -16.48 2.82
C ASP A 5 -0.68 -15.22 3.36
N GLU A 6 0.03 -15.36 4.47
CA GLU A 6 0.81 -14.28 5.05
C GLU A 6 2.18 -14.20 4.38
N HIS A 7 2.50 -13.02 3.84
CA HIS A 7 3.78 -12.74 3.21
C HIS A 7 4.44 -11.54 3.90
N PRO A 8 5.55 -11.73 4.63
CA PRO A 8 6.24 -10.62 5.28
C PRO A 8 6.87 -9.72 4.22
N ILE A 9 6.72 -8.41 4.40
CA ILE A 9 7.38 -7.36 3.61
C ILE A 9 8.07 -6.38 4.56
N GLU A 10 9.22 -5.88 4.13
CA GLU A 10 9.93 -4.85 4.88
C GLU A 10 9.41 -3.47 4.49
N LEU A 11 9.05 -2.66 5.47
CA LEU A 11 8.57 -1.30 5.30
C LEU A 11 9.24 -0.38 6.31
N ASN A 12 9.52 0.84 5.89
CA ASN A 12 9.96 1.89 6.80
C ASN A 12 8.85 2.23 7.79
N GLN A 13 9.23 2.72 8.98
CA GLN A 13 8.30 3.11 10.03
C GLN A 13 7.29 4.16 9.53
N SER A 14 7.72 5.14 8.73
CA SER A 14 6.85 6.16 8.13
C SER A 14 5.77 5.59 7.20
N HIS A 15 6.09 4.51 6.46
CA HIS A 15 5.09 3.82 5.63
C HIS A 15 4.05 3.11 6.50
N VAL A 16 4.47 2.51 7.62
CA VAL A 16 3.56 1.83 8.55
C VAL A 16 2.63 2.83 9.24
N GLU A 17 3.16 3.97 9.66
CA GLU A 17 2.38 5.06 10.26
C GLU A 17 1.34 5.61 9.29
N TRP A 18 1.74 5.86 8.04
CA TRP A 18 0.80 6.29 7.01
C TRP A 18 -0.29 5.24 6.74
N LEU A 19 0.04 3.95 6.73
CA LEU A 19 -0.96 2.89 6.60
C LEU A 19 -1.94 2.86 7.78
N ASP A 20 -1.48 3.13 9.01
CA ASP A 20 -2.37 3.26 10.18
C ASP A 20 -3.33 4.45 10.05
N GLU A 21 -2.85 5.57 9.52
CA GLU A 21 -3.70 6.72 9.22
C GLU A 21 -4.75 6.38 8.16
N MET A 22 -4.40 5.65 7.11
CA MET A 22 -5.35 5.19 6.09
C MET A 22 -6.38 4.22 6.68
N VAL A 23 -5.97 3.34 7.59
CA VAL A 23 -6.88 2.44 8.29
C VAL A 23 -7.90 3.22 9.12
N GLN A 24 -7.45 4.20 9.89
CA GLN A 24 -8.33 5.02 10.72
C GLN A 24 -9.25 5.91 9.90
N SER A 25 -8.71 6.63 8.91
CA SER A 25 -9.46 7.60 8.09
C SER A 25 -10.53 6.95 7.21
N HIS A 26 -10.27 5.74 6.71
CA HIS A 26 -11.21 5.01 5.85
C HIS A 26 -11.99 3.90 6.59
N GLY A 27 -11.82 3.75 7.91
CA GLY A 27 -12.52 2.75 8.71
C GLY A 27 -12.21 1.31 8.27
N LEU A 28 -10.97 1.04 7.89
CA LEU A 28 -10.54 -0.29 7.44
C LEU A 28 -10.30 -1.21 8.65
N PRO A 29 -10.44 -2.54 8.47
CA PRO A 29 -10.23 -3.50 9.56
C PRO A 29 -8.76 -3.62 9.98
N ASP A 30 -7.83 -3.51 9.04
CA ASP A 30 -6.40 -3.73 9.26
C ASP A 30 -5.54 -3.11 8.14
N ARG A 31 -4.22 -3.04 8.39
CA ARG A 31 -3.22 -2.59 7.41
C ARG A 31 -3.22 -3.46 6.15
N SER A 32 -3.47 -4.76 6.28
CA SER A 32 -3.55 -5.68 5.14
C SER A 32 -4.66 -5.27 4.18
N LYS A 33 -5.78 -4.72 4.67
CA LYS A 33 -6.86 -4.18 3.82
C LYS A 33 -6.43 -2.90 3.12
N ALA A 34 -5.74 -2.00 3.82
CA ALA A 34 -5.17 -0.80 3.20
C ALA A 34 -4.21 -1.16 2.05
N ILE A 35 -3.26 -2.07 2.29
CA ILE A 35 -2.34 -2.60 1.27
C ILE A 35 -3.11 -3.21 0.09
N ARG A 36 -4.11 -4.06 0.35
CA ARG A 36 -4.93 -4.66 -0.73
C ARG A 36 -5.65 -3.60 -1.58
N CYS A 37 -6.17 -2.55 -0.95
CA CYS A 37 -6.79 -1.44 -1.69
C CYS A 37 -5.78 -0.74 -2.60
N LEU A 38 -4.56 -0.47 -2.12
CA LEU A 38 -3.49 0.14 -2.90
C LEU A 38 -3.06 -0.75 -4.08
N LEU A 39 -2.80 -2.04 -3.81
CA LEU A 39 -2.39 -3.00 -4.82
C LEU A 39 -3.46 -3.18 -5.91
N ASN A 40 -4.74 -3.27 -5.53
CA ASN A 40 -5.83 -3.38 -6.49
C ASN A 40 -5.93 -2.12 -7.35
N PHE A 41 -5.84 -0.94 -6.74
CA PHE A 41 -5.84 0.32 -7.48
C PHE A 41 -4.69 0.40 -8.49
N ALA A 42 -3.47 0.09 -8.07
CA ALA A 42 -2.30 0.09 -8.95
C ALA A 42 -2.44 -0.92 -10.11
N ARG A 43 -3.02 -2.10 -9.84
CA ARG A 43 -3.29 -3.12 -10.87
C ARG A 43 -4.37 -2.73 -11.86
N GLU A 44 -5.39 -1.99 -11.43
CA GLU A 44 -6.48 -1.52 -12.28
C GLU A 44 -6.08 -0.31 -13.13
N ARG A 45 -5.16 0.52 -12.63
CA ARG A 45 -4.67 1.75 -13.25
C ARG A 45 -3.27 1.58 -13.84
N THR A 46 -3.15 0.69 -14.82
CA THR A 46 -1.87 0.43 -15.52
C THR A 46 -1.32 1.66 -16.25
N ASP A 47 -2.18 2.65 -16.54
CA ASP A 47 -1.78 3.95 -17.07
C ASP A 47 -0.89 4.75 -16.11
N LEU A 48 -0.93 4.45 -14.82
CA LEU A 48 -0.15 5.13 -13.77
C LEU A 48 1.09 4.33 -13.34
N GLU A 49 1.39 3.18 -13.97
CA GLU A 49 2.48 2.30 -13.56
C GLU A 49 3.84 3.02 -13.56
N SER A 50 4.11 3.85 -14.58
CA SER A 50 5.33 4.66 -14.64
C SER A 50 5.42 5.70 -13.51
N GLU A 51 4.29 6.29 -13.09
CA GLU A 51 4.30 7.22 -11.95
C GLU A 51 4.58 6.51 -10.61
N ILE A 52 4.27 5.22 -10.52
CA ILE A 52 4.49 4.41 -9.33
C ILE A 52 5.94 3.91 -9.25
N PHE A 53 6.53 3.51 -10.38
CA PHE A 53 7.83 2.83 -10.40
C PHE A 53 8.99 3.64 -11.00
N ASP A 54 8.74 4.55 -11.94
CA ASP A 54 9.81 5.31 -12.62
C ASP A 54 10.14 6.63 -11.91
N GLU A 55 9.18 7.20 -11.16
CA GLU A 55 9.43 8.37 -10.33
C GLU A 55 10.02 7.99 -8.97
N ILE A 56 11.29 8.35 -8.73
CA ILE A 56 11.90 8.23 -7.40
C ILE A 56 11.29 9.28 -6.48
N ARG A 57 10.31 8.87 -5.67
CA ARG A 57 9.76 9.66 -4.58
C ARG A 57 10.45 9.26 -3.29
N CYS A 58 11.57 9.92 -3.01
CA CYS A 58 12.21 9.80 -1.70
C CYS A 58 11.79 11.01 -0.86
N PRO A 59 10.88 10.86 0.13
CA PRO A 59 10.55 11.94 1.05
C PRO A 59 11.72 12.32 1.99
N ASP A 60 12.78 11.50 2.02
CA ASP A 60 13.93 11.61 2.93
C ASP A 60 15.30 11.73 2.23
N CYS A 61 15.37 12.08 0.94
CA CYS A 61 16.66 12.28 0.24
C CYS A 61 17.19 13.71 0.32
#